data_AF-A0A929PRW3-F1
#
_entry.id   AF-A0A929PRW3-F1
#
_cell.length_a   1.000
_cell.length_b   1.000
_cell.length_c   1.000
_cell.angle_alpha   90.00
_cell.angle_beta   90.00
_cell.angle_gamma   90.00
#
_symmetry.space_group_name_H-M   'P 1'
#
loop_
_entity.id
_entity.type
_entity.pdbx_description
1 polymer ?
#
loop_
_entity_poly.entity_id
_entity_poly.type
_entity_poly.pdbx_seq_one_letter_code
_entity_poly.pdbx_strand_id
1 'polypeptide(L)'
;MAWSLDARTPVLLDASPAKGAVWLAEDGAPTPPEAAWVERFATPVPTAHPIGCACCQPRSGAAVALDRLFLARAKGSAPWFTEVRTLAATEAGALALRQAVSEDPVVSARFRLG
;
A
#
# COMPACT_ATOMS: atom_id res chain seq x y z
N MET A 1 -32.17 6.54 -3.42
CA MET A 1 -30.85 7.11 -3.74
C MET A 1 -29.82 6.41 -2.89
N ALA A 2 -29.12 5.42 -3.44
CA ALA A 2 -28.03 4.77 -2.71
C ALA A 2 -26.76 5.60 -2.95
N TRP A 3 -26.46 6.51 -2.03
CA TRP A 3 -25.12 7.08 -1.96
C TRP A 3 -24.23 6.02 -1.33
N SER A 4 -23.56 5.24 -2.16
CA SER A 4 -22.39 4.47 -1.76
C SER A 4 -21.18 5.19 -2.36
N LEU A 5 -20.73 6.24 -1.67
CA LEU A 5 -19.35 6.70 -1.86
C LEU A 5 -18.51 5.64 -1.15
N ASP A 6 -17.91 4.75 -1.93
CA ASP A 6 -16.90 3.82 -1.42
C ASP A 6 -15.79 4.66 -0.79
N ALA A 7 -15.78 4.73 0.55
CA ALA A 7 -14.87 5.57 1.32
C ALA A 7 -13.44 5.01 1.36
N ARG A 8 -13.21 3.83 0.77
CA ARG A 8 -11.89 3.23 0.69
C ARG A 8 -10.97 4.06 -0.20
N THR A 9 -9.75 4.24 0.25
CA THR A 9 -8.75 5.03 -0.48
C THR A 9 -8.28 4.23 -1.70
N PRO A 10 -8.40 4.75 -2.93
CA PRO A 10 -7.89 4.08 -4.13
C PRO A 10 -6.38 3.94 -4.09
N VAL A 11 -5.91 2.74 -4.48
CA VAL A 11 -4.51 2.40 -4.74
C VAL A 11 -4.37 2.28 -6.26
N LEU A 12 -3.57 3.16 -6.84
CA LEU A 12 -3.38 3.29 -8.28
C LEU A 12 -2.01 2.72 -8.65
N LEU A 13 -2.03 1.68 -9.49
CA LEU A 13 -0.83 1.05 -10.05
C LEU A 13 -0.26 1.89 -11.19
N ASP A 14 0.03 3.15 -10.88
CA ASP A 14 0.44 4.17 -11.82
C ASP A 14 1.56 5.01 -11.21
N ALA A 15 2.66 5.11 -11.95
CA ALA A 15 3.85 5.86 -11.59
C ALA A 15 3.80 7.34 -12.03
N SER A 16 2.70 7.79 -12.61
CA SER A 16 2.53 9.15 -13.11
C SER A 16 2.62 10.18 -11.97
N PRO A 17 3.38 11.28 -12.13
CA PRO A 17 3.50 12.31 -11.10
C PRO A 17 2.15 12.90 -10.71
N ALA A 18 1.91 13.02 -9.40
CA ALA A 18 0.72 13.64 -8.85
C ALA A 18 1.11 14.55 -7.69
N LYS A 19 0.69 15.83 -7.78
CA LYS A 19 1.02 16.84 -6.78
C LYS A 19 0.41 16.47 -5.43
N GLY A 20 1.25 16.39 -4.38
CA GLY A 20 0.80 16.03 -3.04
C GLY A 20 0.44 14.55 -2.88
N ALA A 21 0.79 13.71 -3.86
CA ALA A 21 0.56 12.29 -3.76
C ALA A 21 1.39 11.67 -2.64
N VAL A 22 0.77 10.71 -1.98
CA VAL A 22 1.45 9.76 -1.11
C VAL A 22 1.77 8.52 -1.93
N TRP A 23 3.00 8.06 -1.77
CA TRP A 23 3.57 6.99 -2.57
C TRP A 23 3.78 5.74 -1.74
N LEU A 24 3.47 4.59 -2.34
CA LEU A 24 3.86 3.29 -1.85
C LEU A 24 4.88 2.69 -2.83
N ALA A 25 6.15 2.68 -2.44
CA ALA A 25 7.25 2.28 -3.30
C ALA A 25 7.81 0.91 -2.90
N GLU A 26 8.05 0.07 -3.90
CA GLU A 26 8.88 -1.13 -3.71
C GLU A 26 10.30 -0.71 -3.33
N ASP A 27 10.96 -1.49 -2.49
CA ASP A 27 12.36 -1.25 -2.15
C ASP A 27 13.23 -1.22 -3.41
N GLY A 28 14.09 -0.20 -3.50
CA GLY A 28 14.90 0.05 -4.68
C GLY A 28 14.18 0.81 -5.81
N ALA A 29 12.86 0.98 -5.78
CA ALA A 29 12.16 1.82 -6.75
C ALA A 29 12.55 3.31 -6.56
N PRO A 30 12.85 4.04 -7.65
CA PRO A 30 13.16 5.46 -7.58
C PRO A 30 11.91 6.25 -7.18
N THR A 31 12.01 7.09 -6.15
CA THR A 31 10.89 7.89 -5.65
C THR A 31 10.93 9.32 -6.20
N PRO A 32 9.79 9.94 -6.54
CA PRO A 32 9.76 11.33 -6.95
C PRO A 32 10.30 12.25 -5.83
N PRO A 33 11.18 13.21 -6.14
CA PRO A 33 11.74 14.11 -5.13
C PRO A 33 10.67 15.01 -4.49
N GLU A 34 9.57 15.29 -5.19
CA GLU A 34 8.44 16.09 -4.73
C GLU A 34 7.36 15.28 -3.98
N ALA A 35 7.60 14.00 -3.69
CA ALA A 35 6.68 13.16 -2.94
C ALA A 35 6.40 13.75 -1.54
N ALA A 36 5.12 13.94 -1.21
CA ALA A 36 4.74 14.49 0.09
C ALA A 36 4.92 13.46 1.22
N TRP A 37 4.84 12.17 0.89
CA TRP A 37 5.14 11.06 1.77
C TRP A 37 5.44 9.82 0.93
N VAL A 38 6.34 8.95 1.44
CA VAL A 38 6.66 7.67 0.82
C VAL A 38 6.68 6.60 1.91
N GLU A 39 5.82 5.59 1.77
CA GLU A 39 5.97 4.32 2.47
C GLU A 39 6.65 3.30 1.56
N ARG A 40 7.41 2.39 2.17
CA ARG A 40 8.15 1.35 1.45
C ARG A 40 7.71 -0.06 1.81
N PHE A 41 7.79 -0.95 0.84
CA PHE A 41 7.58 -2.38 1.03
C PHE A 41 8.65 -3.20 0.31
N ALA A 42 9.00 -4.35 0.88
CA ALA A 42 9.93 -5.30 0.30
C ALA A 42 9.21 -6.41 -0.46
N THR A 43 9.81 -6.85 -1.58
CA THR A 43 9.50 -8.08 -2.30
C THR A 43 10.82 -8.81 -2.60
N PRO A 44 10.99 -10.12 -2.31
CA PRO A 44 10.06 -11.06 -1.67
C PRO A 44 10.07 -10.92 -0.15
N VAL A 45 9.08 -11.48 0.55
CA VAL A 45 9.19 -11.68 2.01
C VAL A 45 10.22 -12.79 2.24
N PRO A 46 11.43 -12.53 2.77
CA PRO A 46 12.34 -13.60 3.13
C PRO A 46 11.77 -14.24 4.40
N THR A 47 11.09 -15.37 4.28
CA THR A 47 10.71 -16.14 5.46
C THR A 47 11.96 -16.85 5.96
N ALA A 48 12.69 -16.20 6.87
CA ALA A 48 13.86 -16.80 7.52
C ALA A 48 13.50 -17.94 8.49
N HIS A 49 12.21 -18.14 8.80
CA HIS A 49 11.74 -19.16 9.74
C HIS A 49 10.40 -19.79 9.33
N PRO A 50 10.14 -21.05 9.72
CA PRO A 50 8.85 -21.70 9.53
C PRO A 50 7.75 -20.94 10.28
N ILE A 51 6.65 -20.65 9.58
CA ILE A 51 5.52 -19.87 10.11
C ILE A 51 4.78 -20.70 11.17
N GLY A 52 4.37 -20.03 12.26
CA GLY A 52 3.44 -20.59 13.25
C GLY A 52 2.06 -20.92 12.64
N CYS A 53 1.06 -21.19 13.48
CA CYS A 53 -0.30 -21.50 12.99
C CYS A 53 -0.83 -20.44 12.01
N ALA A 54 -1.79 -20.81 11.16
CA ALA A 54 -2.39 -19.91 10.17
C ALA A 54 -2.85 -18.55 10.73
N CYS A 55 -3.15 -18.47 12.04
CA CYS A 55 -3.51 -17.24 12.75
C CYS A 55 -2.37 -16.21 12.87
N CYS A 56 -1.11 -16.61 12.69
CA CYS A 56 0.09 -15.78 12.78
C CYS A 56 0.79 -15.59 11.42
N GLN A 57 0.12 -15.92 10.29
CA GLN A 57 0.70 -15.70 8.95
C GLN A 57 1.18 -14.23 8.83
N PRO A 58 2.47 -14.00 8.51
CA PRO A 58 2.96 -12.65 8.34
C PRO A 58 2.24 -12.03 7.14
N ARG A 59 1.47 -10.96 7.39
CA ARG A 59 0.87 -10.13 6.34
C ARG A 59 1.98 -9.71 5.36
N SER A 60 1.65 -9.60 4.08
CA SER A 60 2.65 -9.24 3.07
C SER A 60 3.29 -7.88 3.36
N GLY A 61 4.52 -7.65 2.87
CA GLY A 61 5.20 -6.36 3.03
C GLY A 61 4.35 -5.19 2.53
N ALA A 62 3.66 -5.37 1.40
CA ALA A 62 2.73 -4.40 0.85
C ALA A 62 1.55 -4.12 1.79
N ALA A 63 0.95 -5.16 2.39
CA ALA A 63 -0.16 -4.99 3.33
C ALA A 63 0.26 -4.26 4.61
N VAL A 64 1.45 -4.56 5.13
CA VAL A 64 2.03 -3.87 6.30
C VAL A 64 2.32 -2.40 5.98
N ALA A 65 2.87 -2.11 4.80
CA ALA A 65 3.15 -0.74 4.39
C ALA A 65 1.87 0.09 4.20
N LEU A 66 0.81 -0.47 3.61
CA LEU A 66 -0.50 0.16 3.51
C LEU A 66 -1.13 0.44 4.88
N ASP A 67 -0.94 -0.47 5.85
CA ASP A 67 -1.41 -0.28 7.23
C ASP A 67 -0.67 0.88 7.92
N ARG A 68 0.66 0.95 7.76
CA ARG A 68 1.47 2.08 8.27
C ARG A 68 1.04 3.41 7.68
N LEU A 69 0.78 3.43 6.38
CA LEU A 69 0.29 4.60 5.65
C LEU A 69 -1.07 5.09 6.17
N PHE A 70 -2.01 4.15 6.38
CA PHE A 70 -3.31 4.45 6.98
C PHE A 70 -3.15 5.03 8.40
N LEU A 71 -2.33 4.40 9.23
CA LEU A 71 -2.07 4.86 10.60
C LEU A 71 -1.39 6.23 10.62
N ALA A 72 -0.46 6.49 9.70
CA ALA A 72 0.21 7.78 9.57
C ALA A 72 -0.81 8.89 9.25
N ARG A 73 -1.77 8.64 8.35
CA ARG A 73 -2.89 9.56 8.08
C ARG A 73 -3.78 9.74 9.31
N ALA A 74 -4.20 8.65 9.95
CA ALA A 74 -5.11 8.69 11.10
C ALA A 74 -4.52 9.45 12.29
N LYS A 75 -3.21 9.41 12.47
CA LYS A 75 -2.48 10.14 13.52
C LYS A 75 -2.08 11.56 13.12
N GLY A 76 -2.35 11.98 11.88
CA GLY A 76 -1.91 13.28 11.34
C GLY A 76 -0.39 13.40 11.10
N SER A 77 0.33 12.28 11.03
CA SER A 77 1.77 12.25 10.72
C SER A 77 2.03 12.40 9.22
N ALA A 78 1.15 11.84 8.39
CA ALA A 78 1.16 12.03 6.94
C ALA A 78 0.18 13.15 6.54
N PRO A 79 0.43 13.88 5.44
CA PRO A 79 -0.53 14.84 4.90
C PRO A 79 -1.85 14.14 4.53
N TRP A 80 -2.93 14.91 4.40
CA TRP A 80 -4.17 14.37 3.86
C TRP A 80 -4.01 13.97 2.40
N PHE A 81 -4.48 12.77 2.04
CA PHE A 81 -4.50 12.27 0.67
C PHE A 81 -5.80 11.53 0.38
N THR A 82 -6.17 11.51 -0.90
CA THR A 82 -7.36 10.83 -1.42
C THR A 82 -7.02 9.61 -2.27
N GLU A 83 -5.74 9.37 -2.56
CA GLU A 83 -5.27 8.25 -3.36
C GLU A 83 -3.84 7.87 -2.95
N VAL A 84 -3.47 6.62 -3.21
CA VAL A 84 -2.11 6.09 -3.05
C VAL A 84 -1.57 5.73 -4.43
N ARG A 85 -0.44 6.32 -4.82
CA ARG A 85 0.26 5.99 -6.06
C ARG A 85 1.33 4.94 -5.76
N THR A 86 1.53 3.97 -6.64
CA THR A 86 2.51 2.91 -6.39
C THR A 86 3.68 2.94 -7.36
N LEU A 87 4.88 2.64 -6.85
CA LEU A 87 6.09 2.44 -7.63
C LEU A 87 6.54 0.99 -7.45
N ALA A 88 5.99 0.08 -8.26
CA ALA A 88 6.48 -1.29 -8.34
C ALA A 88 7.66 -1.34 -9.32
N ALA A 89 8.84 -1.73 -8.84
CA ALA A 89 10.01 -1.95 -9.68
C ALA A 89 9.96 -3.30 -10.40
N THR A 90 9.19 -4.26 -9.86
CA THR A 90 9.09 -5.63 -10.38
C THR A 90 7.64 -6.07 -10.60
N GLU A 91 7.44 -7.06 -11.47
CA GLU A 91 6.13 -7.71 -11.64
C GLU A 91 5.65 -8.37 -10.35
N ALA A 92 6.58 -8.93 -9.56
CA ALA A 92 6.29 -9.51 -8.26
C ALA A 92 5.79 -8.45 -7.27
N GLY A 93 6.39 -7.26 -7.24
CA GLY A 93 5.92 -6.14 -6.44
C GLY A 93 4.53 -5.68 -6.86
N ALA A 94 4.28 -5.58 -8.16
CA ALA A 94 2.95 -5.24 -8.69
C ALA A 94 1.88 -6.30 -8.32
N LEU A 95 2.25 -7.59 -8.37
CA LEU A 95 1.37 -8.68 -7.93
C LEU A 95 1.12 -8.62 -6.42
N ALA A 96 2.15 -8.39 -5.61
CA ALA A 96 2.04 -8.28 -4.15
C ALA A 96 1.12 -7.12 -3.74
N LEU A 97 1.15 -6.00 -4.47
CA LEU A 97 0.22 -4.88 -4.27
C LEU A 97 -1.22 -5.28 -4.60
N ARG A 98 -1.45 -5.93 -5.75
CA ARG A 98 -2.80 -6.41 -6.12
C ARG A 98 -3.35 -7.37 -5.06
N GLN A 99 -2.57 -8.38 -4.68
CA GLN A 99 -2.95 -9.37 -3.66
C GLN A 99 -3.20 -8.71 -2.30
N ALA A 100 -2.34 -7.78 -1.86
CA ALA A 100 -2.57 -7.07 -0.61
C ALA A 100 -3.91 -6.33 -0.63
N VAL A 101 -4.27 -5.67 -1.73
CA VAL A 101 -5.52 -4.90 -1.81
C VAL A 101 -6.76 -5.80 -1.94
N SER A 102 -6.66 -6.93 -2.65
CA SER A 102 -7.81 -7.82 -2.89
C SER A 102 -8.00 -8.91 -1.83
N GLU A 103 -6.93 -9.39 -1.20
CA GLU A 103 -6.95 -10.59 -0.36
C GLU A 103 -6.67 -10.31 1.13
N ASP A 104 -5.95 -9.23 1.48
CA ASP A 104 -5.76 -8.89 2.90
C ASP A 104 -7.04 -8.23 3.47
N PRO A 105 -7.65 -8.80 4.52
CA PRO A 105 -8.94 -8.34 5.03
C PRO A 105 -8.87 -6.95 5.66
N VAL A 106 -7.72 -6.54 6.21
CA VAL A 106 -7.56 -5.23 6.83
C VAL A 106 -7.31 -4.17 5.76
N VAL A 107 -6.51 -4.50 4.74
CA VAL A 107 -6.25 -3.59 3.61
C VAL A 107 -7.53 -3.39 2.81
N SER A 108 -8.23 -4.44 2.41
CA SER A 108 -9.44 -4.37 1.56
C SER A 108 -10.61 -3.61 2.20
N ALA A 109 -10.63 -3.49 3.53
CA ALA A 109 -11.59 -2.68 4.27
C ALA A 109 -11.29 -1.16 4.21
N ARG A 110 -10.04 -0.77 3.90
CA ARG A 110 -9.55 0.62 3.95
C ARG A 110 -9.12 1.15 2.60
N PHE A 111 -8.72 0.25 1.71
CA PHE A 111 -8.17 0.52 0.39
C PHE A 111 -8.91 -0.29 -0.66
N ARG A 112 -8.88 0.21 -1.89
CA ARG A 112 -9.43 -0.47 -3.07
C ARG A 112 -8.49 -0.25 -4.25
N LEU A 113 -8.54 -1.15 -5.24
CA LEU A 113 -7.92 -0.83 -6.52
C LEU A 113 -8.71 0.30 -7.18
N GLY A 114 -8.00 1.24 -7.79
CA GLY A 114 -8.57 2.37 -8.52
C GLY A 114 -8.23 2.33 -10.00
#